data_AF-A0A5S9M374-F1
#
_entry.id   AF-A0A5S9M374-F1
#
_cell.length_a   1.000
_cell.length_b   1.000
_cell.length_c   1.000
_cell.angle_alpha   90.00
_cell.angle_beta   90.00
_cell.angle_gamma   90.00
#
_symmetry.space_group_name_H-M   'P 1'
#
loop_
_entity.id
_entity.type
_entity.pdbx_description
1 polymer ?
#
loop_
_entity_poly.entity_id
_entity_poly.type
_entity_poly.pdbx_seq_one_letter_code
_entity_poly.pdbx_strand_id
1 'polypeptide(L)'
;MKKYVKALLPMLLASFLLAIPVSAHVTVKPDTSATNAWETYTLKVPSESDSPTTKVVVTIPKGVEFQQYEPVPGWKTSTEEKDGKVTRVTWEATGKVCLLDNSSNSFL
;
A
#
# COMPACT_ATOMS: atom_id res chain seq x y z
N MET A 1 -34.56 -7.61 29.42
CA MET A 1 -33.37 -6.87 28.94
C MET A 1 -32.17 -7.76 28.54
N LYS A 2 -32.33 -9.08 28.33
CA LYS A 2 -31.23 -9.98 27.91
C LYS A 2 -31.26 -10.39 26.43
N LYS A 3 -32.29 -9.94 25.68
CA LYS A 3 -32.55 -10.32 24.28
C LYS A 3 -31.82 -9.44 23.26
N TYR A 4 -31.44 -8.22 23.67
CA TYR A 4 -30.80 -7.22 22.80
C TYR A 4 -29.27 -7.29 22.81
N VAL A 5 -28.67 -7.92 23.83
CA VAL A 5 -27.21 -8.08 23.94
C VAL A 5 -26.67 -9.04 22.87
N LYS A 6 -27.46 -10.05 22.46
CA LYS A 6 -27.07 -11.00 21.40
C LYS A 6 -27.09 -10.38 20.00
N ALA A 7 -27.77 -9.24 19.81
CA ALA A 7 -27.87 -8.56 18.53
C ALA A 7 -26.78 -7.48 18.33
N LEU A 8 -26.16 -7.00 19.41
CA LEU A 8 -25.13 -5.94 19.33
C LEU A 8 -23.77 -6.47 18.84
N LEU A 9 -23.45 -7.73 19.13
CA LEU A 9 -22.18 -8.36 18.78
C LEU A 9 -21.95 -8.57 17.27
N PRO A 10 -22.93 -9.07 16.47
CA PRO A 10 -22.75 -9.17 15.02
C PRO A 10 -22.70 -7.80 14.31
N MET A 11 -23.34 -6.78 14.89
CA MET A 11 -23.36 -5.42 14.33
C MET A 11 -21.98 -4.73 14.44
N LEU A 12 -21.26 -4.95 15.55
CA LEU A 12 -19.90 -4.42 15.71
C LEU A 12 -18.88 -5.09 14.75
N LEU A 13 -19.09 -6.38 14.46
CA LEU A 13 -18.23 -7.16 13.56
C LEU A 13 -18.51 -6.83 12.08
N ALA A 14 -19.76 -6.52 11.73
CA ALA A 14 -20.14 -6.10 10.38
C ALA A 14 -19.53 -4.73 9.99
N SER A 15 -19.35 -3.83 10.95
CA SER A 15 -18.73 -2.51 10.73
C SER A 15 -17.27 -2.57 10.29
N PHE A 16 -16.56 -3.68 10.59
CA PHE A 16 -15.14 -3.85 10.21
C PHE A 16 -14.94 -4.31 8.76
N LEU A 17 -16.02 -4.72 8.08
CA LEU A 17 -15.96 -5.29 6.72
C LEU A 17 -16.13 -4.25 5.60
N LEU A 18 -16.35 -2.98 5.95
CA LEU A 18 -16.54 -1.88 4.99
C LEU A 18 -15.31 -0.99 4.89
N ALA A 19 -14.15 -1.57 4.58
CA ALA A 19 -13.01 -0.80 4.09
C ALA A 19 -13.29 -0.40 2.63
N ILE A 20 -13.88 0.78 2.44
CA ILE A 20 -14.11 1.33 1.10
C ILE A 20 -12.75 1.82 0.58
N PRO A 21 -12.26 1.36 -0.58
CA PRO A 21 -11.04 1.90 -1.16
C PRO A 21 -11.29 3.35 -1.56
N VAL A 22 -10.66 4.30 -0.88
CA VAL A 22 -10.57 5.67 -1.37
C VAL A 22 -9.61 5.68 -2.56
N SER A 23 -10.09 6.17 -3.71
CA SER A 23 -9.33 6.20 -4.95
C SER A 23 -8.32 7.34 -4.94
N ALA A 24 -7.21 7.15 -4.23
CA ALA A 24 -6.13 8.11 -4.27
C ALA A 24 -5.37 8.05 -5.60
N HIS A 25 -5.19 9.19 -6.27
CA HIS A 25 -4.41 9.25 -7.50
C HIS A 25 -2.92 9.03 -7.17
N VAL A 26 -2.47 7.78 -7.27
CA VAL A 26 -1.04 7.42 -7.16
C VAL A 26 -0.36 7.77 -8.48
N THR A 27 0.76 8.47 -8.41
CA THR A 27 1.60 8.75 -9.59
C THR A 27 2.77 7.78 -9.61
N VAL A 28 3.06 7.21 -10.78
CA VAL A 28 4.24 6.39 -11.01
C VAL A 28 5.10 7.07 -12.08
N LYS A 29 6.39 7.23 -11.80
CA LYS A 29 7.37 7.74 -12.78
C LYS A 29 8.46 6.68 -13.02
N PRO A 30 8.99 6.53 -14.24
CA PRO A 30 8.56 7.18 -15.47
C PRO A 30 7.16 6.73 -15.93
N ASP A 31 6.47 7.56 -16.72
CA ASP A 31 5.11 7.24 -17.21
C ASP A 31 5.12 6.21 -18.36
N THR A 32 6.30 5.97 -18.94
CA THR A 32 6.53 5.07 -20.06
C THR A 32 7.81 4.29 -19.84
N SER A 33 7.80 3.02 -20.20
CA SER A 33 8.91 2.10 -20.00
C SER A 33 9.56 1.72 -21.33
N ALA A 34 10.88 1.59 -21.35
CA ALA A 34 11.59 0.98 -22.47
C ALA A 34 11.52 -0.56 -22.40
N THR A 35 11.23 -1.21 -23.54
CA THR A 35 11.18 -2.68 -23.61
C THR A 35 12.56 -3.28 -23.36
N ASN A 36 12.62 -4.35 -22.55
CA ASN A 36 13.85 -5.08 -22.20
C ASN A 36 14.92 -4.23 -21.46
N ALA A 37 14.51 -3.16 -20.78
CA ALA A 37 15.39 -2.34 -19.97
C ALA A 37 15.10 -2.51 -18.47
N TRP A 38 16.12 -2.27 -17.65
CA TRP A 38 15.96 -2.09 -16.21
C TRP A 38 15.71 -0.61 -15.93
N GLU A 39 14.65 -0.32 -15.18
CA GLU A 39 14.25 1.04 -14.84
C GLU A 39 13.86 1.13 -13.37
N THR A 40 14.15 2.28 -12.78
CA THR A 40 13.72 2.60 -11.41
C THR A 40 12.38 3.33 -11.49
N TYR A 41 11.40 2.83 -10.75
CA TYR A 41 10.07 3.43 -10.69
C TYR A 41 9.87 4.14 -9.36
N THR A 42 9.36 5.36 -9.41
CA THR A 42 8.97 6.14 -8.24
C THR A 42 7.46 6.21 -8.12
N LEU A 43 6.93 5.64 -7.03
CA LEU A 43 5.52 5.74 -6.67
C LEU A 43 5.34 6.85 -5.64
N LYS A 44 4.51 7.84 -5.98
CA LYS A 44 4.07 8.89 -5.07
C LYS A 44 2.63 8.62 -4.66
N VAL A 45 2.43 8.40 -3.36
CA VAL A 45 1.12 8.11 -2.76
C VAL A 45 0.68 9.31 -1.92
N PRO A 46 -0.29 10.11 -2.37
CA PRO A 46 -0.86 11.18 -1.55
C PRO A 46 -1.83 10.63 -0.51
N SER A 47 -1.98 11.34 0.62
CA SER A 47 -3.08 11.11 1.56
C SER A 47 -4.25 12.03 1.21
N GLU A 48 -5.36 11.45 0.74
CA GLU A 48 -6.57 12.22 0.35
C GLU A 48 -7.56 12.40 1.52
N SER A 49 -7.16 12.09 2.75
CA SER A 49 -7.98 12.20 3.94
C SER A 49 -7.15 12.62 5.16
N ASP A 50 -7.80 13.14 6.18
CA ASP A 50 -7.17 13.46 7.49
C ASP A 50 -6.58 12.21 8.18
N SER A 51 -7.02 11.03 7.75
CA SER A 51 -6.45 9.74 8.13
C SER A 51 -5.23 9.43 7.26
N PRO A 52 -4.06 9.17 7.86
CA PRO A 52 -2.83 8.94 7.12
C PRO A 52 -2.77 7.55 6.47
N THR A 53 -2.09 7.44 5.33
CA THR A 53 -1.73 6.15 4.73
C THR A 53 -0.72 5.42 5.61
N THR A 54 -1.05 4.18 5.97
CA THR A 54 -0.19 3.32 6.81
C THR A 54 0.30 2.07 6.07
N LYS A 55 -0.24 1.78 4.88
CA LYS A 55 0.09 0.59 4.10
C LYS A 55 0.02 0.88 2.61
N VAL A 56 1.06 0.48 1.88
CA VAL A 56 1.13 0.52 0.42
C VAL A 56 1.46 -0.87 -0.07
N VAL A 57 0.68 -1.38 -1.02
CA VAL A 57 0.88 -2.71 -1.61
C VAL A 57 1.01 -2.55 -3.12
N VAL A 58 2.14 -2.94 -3.67
CA VAL A 58 2.39 -2.97 -5.12
C VAL A 58 2.40 -4.41 -5.59
N THR A 59 1.58 -4.71 -6.59
CA THR A 59 1.58 -6.01 -7.27
C THR A 59 2.39 -5.92 -8.54
N ILE A 60 3.38 -6.79 -8.69
CA ILE A 60 4.25 -6.81 -9.86
C ILE A 60 3.48 -7.40 -11.05
N PRO A 61 3.37 -6.70 -12.19
CA PRO A 61 2.68 -7.20 -13.37
C PRO A 61 3.35 -8.44 -13.95
N LYS A 62 2.57 -9.26 -14.67
CA LYS A 62 3.13 -10.40 -15.41
C LYS A 62 4.14 -9.92 -16.44
N GLY A 63 5.28 -10.60 -16.52
CA GLY A 63 6.35 -10.27 -17.47
C GLY A 63 7.29 -9.16 -17.01
N VAL A 64 7.09 -8.60 -15.81
CA VAL A 64 8.01 -7.64 -15.17
C VAL A 64 8.77 -8.37 -14.06
N GLU A 65 10.07 -8.08 -13.96
CA GLU A 65 10.90 -8.59 -12.88
C GLU A 65 11.21 -7.47 -11.89
N PHE A 66 11.14 -7.80 -10.61
CA PHE A 66 11.46 -6.88 -9.52
C PHE A 66 12.85 -7.22 -8.98
N GLN A 67 13.72 -6.22 -8.89
CA GLN A 67 15.11 -6.41 -8.51
C GLN A 67 15.41 -5.92 -7.10
N GLN A 68 14.98 -4.71 -6.75
CA GLN A 68 15.27 -4.09 -5.47
C GLN A 68 14.30 -2.94 -5.19
N TYR A 69 14.19 -2.57 -3.92
CA TYR A 69 13.49 -1.36 -3.46
C TYR A 69 14.46 -0.47 -2.69
N GLU A 70 14.15 0.82 -2.60
CA GLU A 70 14.83 1.72 -1.67
C GLU A 70 14.15 1.66 -0.29
N PRO A 71 14.90 1.43 0.80
CA PRO A 71 14.34 1.48 2.15
C PRO A 71 13.81 2.87 2.48
N VAL A 72 12.51 2.96 2.80
CA VAL A 72 11.88 4.21 3.23
C VAL A 72 11.95 4.32 4.77
N PRO A 73 12.59 5.36 5.34
CA PRO A 73 12.67 5.52 6.80
C PRO A 73 11.28 5.52 7.46
N GLY A 74 11.12 4.75 8.53
CA GLY A 74 9.84 4.65 9.24
C GLY A 74 8.81 3.73 8.60
N TRP A 75 9.18 3.04 7.51
CA TRP A 75 8.37 2.00 6.88
C TRP A 75 9.11 0.66 6.93
N LYS A 76 8.36 -0.41 7.16
CA LYS A 76 8.82 -1.78 7.05
C LYS A 76 8.39 -2.33 5.69
N THR A 77 9.34 -2.85 4.94
CA THR A 77 9.08 -3.48 3.64
C THR A 77 9.07 -5.00 3.77
N SER A 78 8.15 -5.67 3.07
CA SER A 78 8.12 -7.12 2.91
C SER A 78 7.78 -7.50 1.48
N THR A 79 8.39 -8.58 0.98
CA THR A 79 8.14 -9.12 -0.35
C THR A 79 7.40 -10.46 -0.27
N GLU A 80 6.49 -10.69 -1.21
CA GLU A 80 5.90 -12.02 -1.45
C GLU A 80 6.45 -12.56 -2.76
N GLU A 81 6.94 -13.79 -2.72
CA GLU A 81 7.51 -14.47 -3.88
C GLU A 81 6.66 -15.66 -4.31
N LYS A 82 6.62 -15.88 -5.62
CA LYS A 82 6.05 -17.06 -6.22
C LYS A 82 6.97 -17.53 -7.35
N ASP A 83 7.30 -18.81 -7.34
CA ASP A 83 8.17 -19.43 -8.35
C ASP A 83 9.54 -18.72 -8.49
N GLY A 84 10.08 -18.23 -7.36
CA GLY A 84 11.35 -17.50 -7.31
C GLY A 84 11.30 -16.06 -7.84
N LYS A 85 10.11 -15.52 -8.09
CA LYS A 85 9.92 -14.12 -8.51
C LYS A 85 9.09 -13.36 -7.49
N VAL A 86 9.50 -12.14 -7.17
CA VAL A 86 8.71 -11.23 -6.33
C VAL A 86 7.44 -10.85 -7.10
N THR A 87 6.30 -11.12 -6.49
CA THR A 87 4.96 -10.83 -7.05
C THR A 87 4.28 -9.68 -6.34
N ARG A 88 4.71 -9.36 -5.12
CA ARG A 88 4.17 -8.25 -4.34
C ARG A 88 5.25 -7.65 -3.45
N VAL A 89 5.23 -6.32 -3.34
CA VAL A 89 6.01 -5.56 -2.38
C VAL A 89 5.04 -4.78 -1.50
N THR A 90 5.20 -4.87 -0.19
CA THR A 90 4.36 -4.20 0.79
C THR A 90 5.20 -3.32 1.68
N TRP A 91 4.83 -2.05 1.80
CA TRP A 91 5.38 -1.11 2.76
C TRP A 91 4.32 -0.85 3.84
N GLU A 92 4.69 -1.01 5.11
CA GLU A 92 3.82 -0.77 6.26
C GLU A 92 4.51 0.17 7.25
N ALA A 93 3.82 1.24 7.65
CA ALA A 93 4.35 2.22 8.59
C ALA A 93 4.60 1.58 9.97
N THR A 94 5.77 1.80 10.56
CA THR A 94 6.15 1.21 11.85
C THR A 94 5.76 2.05 13.06
N GLY A 95 5.06 3.17 12.87
CA GLY A 95 4.61 4.06 13.95
C GLY A 95 3.82 5.26 13.43
N LYS A 96 3.91 6.42 14.11
CA LYS A 96 3.33 7.71 13.71
C LYS A 96 4.01 8.34 12.48
N VAL A 97 4.63 7.53 11.62
CA VAL A 97 5.09 7.96 10.30
C VAL A 97 3.89 7.86 9.39
N CYS A 98 3.19 8.98 9.38
CA CYS A 98 1.91 9.16 8.75
C CYS A 98 2.17 10.04 7.53
N LEU A 99 1.62 9.70 6.36
CA LEU A 99 1.58 10.62 5.21
C LEU A 99 0.63 11.79 5.55
N LEU A 100 0.99 12.64 6.53
CA LEU A 100 0.24 13.86 6.91
C LEU A 100 0.67 15.07 6.09
N ASP A 101 1.67 14.87 5.25
CA ASP A 101 2.31 15.90 4.46
C ASP A 101 2.10 15.54 2.99
N ASN A 102 1.57 16.50 2.23
CA ASN A 102 1.50 16.45 0.77
C ASN A 102 2.92 16.45 0.12
N SER A 103 3.98 16.43 0.93
CA SER A 103 5.35 16.14 0.53
C SER A 103 5.52 14.65 0.25
N SER A 104 5.33 14.34 -1.03
CA SER A 104 6.24 13.50 -1.83
C SER A 104 7.01 12.39 -1.10
N ASN A 105 6.33 11.44 -0.45
CA ASN A 105 6.97 10.18 -0.11
C ASN A 105 7.01 9.31 -1.38
N SER A 106 8.23 9.06 -1.86
CA SER A 106 8.56 8.22 -3.01
C SER A 106 8.86 6.80 -2.53
N PHE A 107 8.08 5.84 -2.99
CA PHE A 107 8.40 4.42 -2.89
C PHE A 107 9.09 3.98 -4.18
N LEU A 108 10.10 3.11 -4.06
CA LEU A 108 10.93 2.61 -5.17
C LEU A 108 10.87 1.08 -5.22
#